data_AF-A0A2G2A2M3-F1
#
_entry.id   AF-A0A2G2A2M3-F1
#
_cell.length_a   1.000
_cell.length_b   1.000
_cell.length_c   1.000
_cell.angle_alpha   90.00
_cell.angle_beta   90.00
_cell.angle_gamma   90.00
#
_symmetry.space_group_name_H-M   'P 1'
#
loop_
_entity.id
_entity.type
_entity.pdbx_description
1 polymer ?
#
loop_
_entity_poly.entity_id
_entity_poly.type
_entity_poly.pdbx_seq_one_letter_code
_entity_poly.pdbx_strand_id
1 'polypeptide(L)' 'MHILFPENANPLIEERFIEVGEPLAKGPVAGQRHSVRVGCYGNPNGIPVVVVHGGPGSGCSDVYTRVFPENKFYIIM' A
#
# COMPACT_ATOMS: atom_id res chain seq x y z
N MET A 1 8.11 5.16 8.47
CA MET A 1 9.09 4.12 8.85
C MET A 1 9.43 3.35 7.58
N HIS A 2 10.51 3.70 6.88
CA HIS A 2 11.02 2.91 5.75
C HIS A 2 11.74 1.70 6.34
N ILE A 3 11.09 0.55 6.35
CA ILE A 3 11.74 -0.73 6.67
C ILE A 3 12.28 -1.26 5.34
N LEU A 4 13.54 -0.97 5.05
CA LEU A 4 14.25 -1.47 3.87
C LEU A 4 14.84 -2.86 4.17
N PHE A 5 14.29 -3.94 3.61
CA PHE A 5 14.91 -5.27 3.33
C PHE A 5 13.93 -6.15 2.51
N PRO A 6 14.32 -7.11 1.63
CA PRO A 6 15.51 -7.32 0.78
C PRO A 6 15.17 -7.58 -0.73
N GLU A 7 16.22 -7.82 -1.54
CA GLU A 7 16.40 -8.01 -3.01
C GLU A 7 15.39 -8.84 -3.85
N ASN A 8 14.33 -9.41 -3.27
CA ASN A 8 13.38 -10.30 -3.94
C ASN A 8 11.90 -9.90 -3.73
N ALA A 9 11.61 -8.62 -3.52
CA ALA A 9 10.23 -8.11 -3.62
C ALA A 9 9.90 -7.86 -5.09
N ASN A 10 8.61 -7.90 -5.44
CA ASN A 10 8.19 -7.53 -6.79
C ASN A 10 8.62 -6.07 -7.05
N PRO A 11 8.99 -5.70 -8.29
CA PRO A 11 9.52 -4.37 -8.57
C PRO A 11 8.49 -3.29 -8.25
N LEU A 12 8.91 -2.27 -7.52
CA LEU A 12 8.12 -1.05 -7.31
C LEU A 12 8.01 -0.29 -8.64
N ILE A 13 6.78 0.00 -9.04
CA ILE A 13 6.43 0.78 -10.22
C ILE A 13 6.34 2.27 -9.84
N GLU A 14 5.59 2.58 -8.79
CA GLU A 14 5.38 3.94 -8.31
C GLU A 14 5.03 3.97 -6.81
N GLU A 15 5.34 5.08 -6.15
CA GLU A 15 4.89 5.40 -4.80
C GLU A 15 4.22 6.78 -4.80
N ARG A 16 3.10 6.91 -4.11
CA ARG A 16 2.36 8.18 -3.97
C ARG A 16 1.72 8.33 -2.60
N PHE A 17 1.49 9.57 -2.17
CA PHE A 17 0.66 9.87 -1.01
C PHE A 17 -0.71 10.33 -1.50
N ILE A 18 -1.77 9.71 -0.97
CA ILE A 18 -3.16 10.05 -1.26
C ILE A 18 -3.76 10.74 -0.04
N GLU A 19 -4.22 11.97 -0.22
CA GLU A 19 -4.99 12.69 0.79
C GLU A 19 -6.33 11.99 1.01
N VAL A 20 -6.63 11.65 2.26
CA VAL A 20 -7.92 11.07 2.64
C VAL A 20 -8.89 12.22 2.87
N GLY A 21 -10.05 12.13 2.22
CA GLY A 21 -11.14 13.09 2.40
C GLY A 21 -11.67 13.13 3.84
N GLU A 22 -12.63 14.02 4.06
CA GLU A 22 -13.21 14.23 5.40
C GLU A 22 -13.73 12.91 6.01
N PRO A 23 -13.44 12.62 7.29
CA PRO A 23 -13.90 11.42 7.96
C PRO A 23 -15.44 11.29 7.88
N LEU A 24 -15.92 10.11 7.50
CA LEU A 24 -17.37 9.82 7.45
C LEU A 24 -18.02 9.84 8.84
N ALA A 25 -17.24 9.58 9.89
CA ALA A 25 -17.71 9.59 11.28
C ALA A 25 -17.23 10.84 12.02
N LYS A 26 -18.15 11.49 12.74
CA LYS A 26 -17.82 12.60 13.65
C LYS A 26 -17.25 12.03 14.95
N GLY A 27 -16.00 12.35 15.25
CA GLY A 27 -15.29 11.90 16.45
C GLY A 27 -14.19 12.89 16.85
N PRO A 28 -13.42 12.63 17.93
CA PRO A 28 -12.42 13.56 18.46
C PRO A 28 -11.27 13.90 17.49
N VAL A 29 -11.13 13.16 16.39
CA VAL A 29 -10.18 13.41 15.29
C VAL A 29 -10.83 14.03 14.06
N ALA A 30 -12.12 14.39 14.11
CA ALA A 30 -12.81 15.08 13.02
C ALA A 30 -12.11 16.41 12.70
N GLY A 31 -11.66 16.57 11.45
CA GLY A 31 -10.89 17.73 10.99
C GLY A 31 -9.38 17.49 10.85
N GLN A 32 -8.85 16.33 11.26
CA GLN A 32 -7.46 15.97 10.96
C GLN A 32 -7.37 15.37 9.55
N ARG A 33 -6.54 15.99 8.70
CA ARG A 33 -6.19 15.44 7.40
C ARG A 33 -5.20 14.30 7.58
N HIS A 34 -5.52 13.18 6.97
CA HIS A 34 -4.65 12.02 6.93
C HIS A 34 -4.23 11.80 5.48
N SER A 35 -2.99 11.37 5.29
CA SER A 35 -2.53 10.88 4.00
C SER A 35 -2.15 9.41 4.10
N VAL A 36 -2.44 8.66 3.04
CA VAL A 36 -2.08 7.24 2.93
C VAL A 36 -0.96 7.13 1.91
N ARG A 37 0.16 6.52 2.31
CA ARG A 37 1.22 6.13 1.38
C ARG A 37 0.78 4.88 0.63
N VAL A 38 0.79 4.96 -0.69
CA VAL A 38 0.43 3.87 -1.60
C VAL A 38 1.62 3.54 -2.49
N GLY A 39 2.07 2.29 -2.48
CA GLY A 39 3.05 1.72 -3.40
C GLY A 39 2.39 0.78 -4.39
N CYS A 40 2.79 0.85 -5.65
CA CYS A 40 2.34 -0.06 -6.70
C CYS A 40 3.50 -0.93 -7.19
N TYR A 41 3.28 -2.24 -7.37
CA TYR A 41 4.32 -3.22 -7.66
C TYR A 41 3.90 -4.23 -8.74
N GLY A 42 4.86 -4.90 -9.37
CA GLY A 42 4.62 -6.04 -10.28
C GLY A 42 4.37 -5.61 -11.73
N ASN A 43 3.37 -6.20 -12.38
CA ASN A 43 3.05 -5.93 -13.79
C ASN A 43 1.95 -4.85 -13.88
N PRO A 44 2.24 -3.66 -14.44
CA PRO A 44 1.24 -2.60 -14.65
C PRO A 44 0.01 -3.01 -15.46
N ASN A 45 0.14 -4.06 -16.28
CA ASN A 45 -0.95 -4.63 -17.10
C ASN A 45 -1.53 -5.92 -16.49
N GLY A 46 -1.16 -6.25 -15.25
CA GLY A 46 -1.63 -7.42 -14.53
C GLY A 46 -3.03 -7.23 -13.92
N ILE A 47 -3.54 -8.29 -13.29
CA ILE A 47 -4.78 -8.27 -12.52
C ILE A 47 -4.58 -7.37 -11.28
N PRO A 48 -5.42 -6.35 -11.05
CA PRO A 48 -5.25 -5.46 -9.91
C PRO A 48 -5.58 -6.17 -8.59
N VAL A 49 -4.74 -5.95 -7.58
CA VAL A 49 -4.97 -6.44 -6.22
C VAL A 49 -4.60 -5.38 -5.19
N VAL A 50 -5.45 -5.23 -4.16
CA VAL A 50 -5.19 -4.36 -3.01
C VAL A 50 -4.84 -5.22 -1.81
N VAL A 51 -3.73 -4.92 -1.15
CA VAL A 51 -3.30 -5.60 0.07
C VAL A 51 -3.61 -4.72 1.26
N VAL A 52 -4.32 -5.28 2.24
CA VAL A 52 -4.61 -4.62 3.52
C VAL A 52 -3.81 -5.33 4.60
N HIS A 53 -2.90 -4.59 5.25
CA HIS A 53 -2.08 -5.16 6.32
C HIS A 53 -2.94 -5.57 7.53
N GLY A 54 -2.45 -6.55 8.29
CA GLY A 54 -3.07 -6.94 9.56
C GLY A 54 -2.72 -5.98 10.70
N GLY A 55 -3.50 -6.00 11.79
CA GLY A 55 -3.31 -5.14 12.96
C GLY A 55 -3.50 -3.63 12.67
N PRO A 56 -3.94 -2.83 13.65
CA PRO A 56 -3.97 -1.37 13.48
C PRO A 56 -2.55 -0.79 13.53
N GLY A 57 -2.19 0.05 12.57
CA GLY A 57 -0.96 0.86 12.59
C GLY A 57 0.37 0.14 12.28
N SER A 58 0.35 -1.14 11.91
CA SER A 58 1.58 -1.89 11.58
C SER A 58 2.21 -1.50 10.23
N GLY A 59 1.38 -1.02 9.30
CA GLY A 59 1.81 -0.60 7.97
C GLY A 59 2.10 -1.77 7.01
N CYS A 60 2.37 -1.40 5.76
CA CYS A 60 2.66 -2.32 4.67
C CYS A 60 4.18 -2.49 4.47
N SER A 61 4.64 -3.75 4.34
CA SER A 61 6.02 -4.12 4.02
C SER A 61 6.11 -4.91 2.72
N ASP A 62 7.06 -4.58 1.85
CA ASP A 62 7.18 -5.12 0.49
C ASP A 62 7.24 -6.65 0.40
N VAL A 63 7.56 -7.36 1.50
CA VAL A 63 7.44 -8.83 1.57
C VAL A 63 6.03 -9.34 1.28
N TYR A 64 4.99 -8.55 1.53
CA TYR A 64 3.61 -8.93 1.18
C TYR A 64 3.41 -9.05 -0.34
N THR A 65 4.24 -8.44 -1.17
CA THR A 65 4.13 -8.56 -2.64
C THR A 65 4.45 -9.96 -3.15
N ARG A 66 5.24 -10.75 -2.40
CA ARG A 66 5.75 -12.06 -2.83
C ARG A 66 4.69 -13.14 -2.97
N VAL A 67 3.53 -12.98 -2.33
CA VAL A 67 2.42 -13.94 -2.46
C VAL A 67 1.70 -13.79 -3.79
N PHE A 68 2.01 -12.73 -4.55
CA PHE A 68 1.45 -12.44 -5.87
C PHE A 68 2.53 -12.61 -6.94
N PRO A 69 2.37 -13.54 -7.90
CA PRO A 69 3.28 -13.65 -9.03
C PRO A 69 3.39 -12.34 -9.83
N GLU A 70 4.59 -11.78 -9.90
CA GLU A 70 4.85 -10.43 -10.45
C GLU A 70 4.40 -10.24 -11.90
N ASN A 71 4.47 -11.28 -12.72
CA ASN A 71 4.06 -11.22 -14.13
C ASN A 71 2.54 -11.20 -14.34
N LYS A 72 1.75 -11.51 -13.29
CA LYS A 72 0.29 -11.64 -13.39
C LYS A 72 -0.46 -10.51 -12.70
N PHE A 73 0.12 -9.84 -11.71
CA PHE A 73 -0.62 -8.93 -10.83
C PHE A 73 -0.05 -7.51 -10.84
N TYR A 74 -0.95 -6.53 -10.80
CA TYR A 74 -0.68 -5.14 -10.45
C TYR A 74 -1.05 -4.95 -8.98
N ILE A 75 -0.04 -4.86 -8.11
CA ILE A 75 -0.21 -4.94 -6.66
C ILE A 75 -0.22 -3.53 -6.10
N ILE A 76 -1.21 -3.21 -5.27
CA ILE A 76 -1.42 -1.89 -4.65
C ILE A 76 -1.38 -2.09 -3.12
N MET A 77 -0.47 -1.40 -2.45
CA MET A 77 -0.17 -1.54 -1.03
C MET A 77 -0.04 -0.21 -0.30
#